data_AF-A0A3P7JFT9-F1
#
_entry.id   AF-A0A3P7JFT9-F1
#
_cell.length_a   1.000
_cell.length_b   1.000
_cell.length_c   1.000
_cell.angle_alpha   90.00
_cell.angle_beta   90.00
_cell.angle_gamma   90.00
#
_symmetry.space_group_name_H-M   'P 1'
#
loop_
_entity.id
_entity.type
_entity.pdbx_description
1 polymer ?
#
loop_
_entity_poly.entity_id
_entity_poly.type
_entity_poly.pdbx_seq_one_letter_code
_entity_poly.pdbx_strand_id
1 'polypeptide(L)'
;MITLFFLTGTVAAYTIPSYTDDFARNFMFPLSAAAYSDEPQLCVENLFLNASVTGHSLGGSLASLAASYIVASGMVKWTKMKVVTFGQPRTGDYSYAISHNAQLGYSYRVVHWRDIVPHLPNVGYNHHRREVHYTSEMLPDHFTICEGYNCFDQRIPSFCANNIISGNEEKKCSNGLLFPTSYDDHTHYFGKYVSKFGQSGCV
;
A
#
# COMPACT_ATOMS: atom_id res chain seq x y z
N MET A 1 21.76 54.37 -1.65
CA MET A 1 20.60 53.52 -2.02
C MET A 1 21.08 52.08 -2.01
N ILE A 2 20.69 51.30 -1.00
CA ILE A 2 21.04 49.88 -0.88
C ILE A 2 19.88 49.09 -1.49
N THR A 3 20.11 48.44 -2.63
CA THR A 3 19.10 47.65 -3.32
C THR A 3 19.05 46.26 -2.69
N LEU A 4 17.99 45.97 -1.92
CA LEU A 4 17.74 44.67 -1.31
C LEU A 4 17.19 43.71 -2.38
N PHE A 5 17.98 42.71 -2.78
CA PHE A 5 17.49 41.61 -3.62
C PHE A 5 16.74 40.59 -2.76
N PHE A 6 15.42 40.57 -2.86
CA PHE A 6 14.61 39.47 -2.32
C PHE A 6 14.70 38.28 -3.30
N LEU A 7 15.46 37.25 -2.94
CA LEU A 7 15.35 35.94 -3.58
C LEU A 7 13.99 35.33 -3.20
N THR A 8 13.01 35.47 -4.09
CA THR A 8 11.75 34.73 -4.02
C THR A 8 12.01 33.29 -4.47
N GLY A 9 12.48 32.45 -3.53
CA GLY A 9 12.56 31.01 -3.74
C GLY A 9 11.16 30.44 -3.93
N THR A 10 10.84 29.98 -5.14
CA THR A 10 9.62 29.20 -5.40
C THR A 10 9.75 27.86 -4.69
N VAL A 11 9.03 27.68 -3.59
CA VAL A 11 8.85 26.36 -2.98
C VAL A 11 7.94 25.58 -3.91
N ALA A 12 8.50 24.69 -4.73
CA ALA A 12 7.70 23.76 -5.50
C ALA A 12 6.93 22.87 -4.51
N ALA A 13 5.61 23.03 -4.47
CA ALA A 13 4.75 22.16 -3.69
C ALA A 13 4.89 20.73 -4.25
N TYR A 14 5.66 19.89 -3.55
CA TYR A 14 5.75 18.47 -3.87
C TYR A 14 4.41 17.83 -3.55
N THR A 15 3.63 17.52 -4.57
CA THR A 15 2.42 16.72 -4.41
C THR A 15 2.85 15.28 -4.12
N ILE A 16 2.37 14.74 -3.00
CA ILE A 16 2.55 13.32 -2.71
C ILE A 16 1.71 12.55 -3.74
N PRO A 17 2.28 11.62 -4.51
CA PRO A 17 1.51 10.87 -5.50
C PRO A 17 0.39 10.10 -4.80
N SER A 18 -0.83 10.20 -5.34
CA SER A 18 -2.02 9.55 -4.82
C SER A 18 -2.24 8.19 -5.46
N TYR A 19 -2.96 7.33 -4.77
CA TYR A 19 -3.42 6.06 -5.33
C TYR A 19 -4.20 6.28 -6.63
N THR A 20 -4.00 5.38 -7.62
CA THR A 20 -4.83 5.32 -8.82
C THR A 20 -5.21 3.86 -9.08
N ASP A 21 -6.50 3.60 -9.34
CA ASP A 21 -7.01 2.25 -9.63
C ASP A 21 -6.30 1.63 -10.83
N ASP A 22 -6.11 2.43 -11.88
CA ASP A 22 -5.39 2.02 -13.10
C ASP A 22 -3.97 1.51 -12.80
N PHE A 23 -3.20 2.20 -11.96
CA PHE A 23 -1.85 1.77 -11.63
C PHE A 23 -1.86 0.46 -10.83
N ALA A 24 -2.77 0.32 -9.87
CA ALA A 24 -2.89 -0.90 -9.08
C ALA A 24 -3.35 -2.08 -9.95
N ARG A 25 -4.39 -1.88 -10.76
CA ARG A 25 -5.04 -2.91 -11.57
C ARG A 25 -4.18 -3.38 -12.75
N ASN A 26 -3.52 -2.46 -13.45
CA ASN A 26 -2.86 -2.75 -14.72
C ASN A 26 -1.34 -2.92 -14.61
N PHE A 27 -0.72 -2.55 -13.49
CA PHE A 27 0.73 -2.66 -13.30
C PHE A 27 1.09 -3.47 -12.05
N MET A 28 0.62 -3.06 -10.88
CA MET A 28 1.04 -3.69 -9.61
C MET A 28 0.43 -5.07 -9.42
N PHE A 29 -0.84 -5.27 -9.79
CA PHE A 29 -1.50 -6.57 -9.66
C PHE A 29 -0.92 -7.64 -10.58
N PRO A 30 -0.72 -7.40 -11.90
CA PRO A 30 -0.02 -8.34 -12.77
C PRO A 30 1.37 -8.72 -12.24
N LEU A 31 2.16 -7.74 -11.77
CA LEU A 31 3.46 -8.03 -11.17
C LEU A 31 3.34 -8.92 -9.93
N SER A 32 2.34 -8.67 -9.09
CA SER A 32 2.08 -9.50 -7.91
C SER A 32 1.64 -10.93 -8.29
N ALA A 33 0.82 -11.07 -9.32
CA ALA A 33 0.36 -12.36 -9.83
C ALA A 33 1.48 -13.16 -10.52
N ALA A 34 2.49 -12.48 -11.07
CA ALA A 34 3.64 -13.12 -11.72
C ALA A 34 4.36 -14.15 -10.82
N ALA A 35 4.34 -13.97 -9.50
CA ALA A 35 4.90 -14.91 -8.53
C ALA A 35 4.25 -16.31 -8.57
N TYR A 36 3.07 -16.45 -9.21
CA TYR A 36 2.37 -17.71 -9.41
C TYR A 36 2.60 -18.33 -10.81
N SER A 37 3.34 -17.65 -11.69
CA SER A 37 3.68 -18.13 -13.04
C SER A 37 4.90 -19.05 -13.01
N ASP A 38 4.94 -20.03 -13.91
CA ASP A 38 6.15 -20.82 -14.20
C ASP A 38 7.19 -19.99 -14.96
N GLU A 39 6.75 -18.94 -15.68
CA GLU A 39 7.57 -18.02 -16.46
C GLU A 39 7.32 -16.56 -16.01
N PRO A 40 7.72 -16.19 -14.77
CA PRO A 40 7.43 -14.87 -14.21
C PRO A 40 8.04 -13.72 -15.02
N GLN A 41 9.11 -13.97 -15.78
CA GLN A 41 9.77 -12.99 -16.64
C GLN A 41 8.82 -12.41 -17.69
N LEU A 42 7.89 -13.21 -18.24
CA LEU A 42 6.90 -12.74 -19.22
C LEU A 42 6.00 -11.64 -18.66
N CYS A 43 5.65 -11.73 -17.37
CA CYS A 43 4.89 -10.69 -16.69
C CYS A 43 5.76 -9.47 -16.34
N VAL A 44 7.04 -9.67 -16.00
CA VAL A 44 7.94 -8.60 -15.54
C VAL A 44 8.49 -7.74 -16.69
N GLU A 45 8.94 -8.37 -17.77
CA GLU A 45 9.67 -7.72 -18.87
C GLU A 45 8.82 -6.68 -19.63
N ASN A 46 7.49 -6.79 -19.57
CA ASN A 46 6.56 -5.88 -20.22
C ASN A 46 6.14 -4.66 -19.37
N LEU A 47 6.43 -4.65 -18.07
CA LEU A 47 5.77 -3.73 -17.12
C LEU A 47 6.72 -2.85 -16.29
N PHE A 48 8.05 -3.05 -16.35
CA PHE A 48 8.97 -2.46 -15.37
C PHE A 48 10.04 -1.50 -15.92
N LEU A 49 9.82 -0.21 -15.72
CA LEU A 49 10.83 0.86 -15.90
C LEU A 49 11.08 1.70 -14.63
N ASN A 50 10.41 1.41 -13.50
CA ASN A 50 10.46 2.21 -12.28
C ASN A 50 10.68 1.37 -11.01
N ALA A 51 11.19 1.99 -9.93
CA ALA A 51 11.37 1.34 -8.64
C ALA A 51 10.02 1.14 -7.92
N SER A 52 9.38 -0.01 -8.17
CA SER A 52 8.11 -0.39 -7.55
C SER A 52 8.23 -1.77 -6.91
N VAL A 53 7.55 -1.97 -5.79
CA VAL A 53 7.52 -3.23 -5.05
C VAL A 53 6.06 -3.59 -4.77
N THR A 54 5.71 -4.85 -4.98
CA THR A 54 4.36 -5.36 -4.76
C THR A 54 4.42 -6.77 -4.21
N GLY A 55 3.28 -7.27 -3.75
CA GLY A 55 3.11 -8.65 -3.34
C GLY A 55 1.71 -8.92 -2.86
N HIS A 56 1.31 -10.18 -2.99
CA HIS A 56 0.02 -10.71 -2.58
C HIS A 56 0.18 -11.55 -1.31
N SER A 57 -0.79 -11.49 -0.40
CA SER A 57 -0.79 -12.29 0.83
C SER A 57 0.48 -12.06 1.66
N LEU A 58 1.17 -13.12 2.11
CA LEU A 58 2.49 -13.05 2.74
C LEU A 58 3.50 -12.24 1.92
N GLY A 59 3.43 -12.32 0.58
CA GLY A 59 4.26 -11.53 -0.33
C GLY A 59 4.06 -10.03 -0.14
N GLY A 60 2.87 -9.58 0.26
CA GLY A 60 2.61 -8.18 0.61
C GLY A 60 3.39 -7.71 1.85
N SER A 61 3.49 -8.56 2.88
CA SER A 61 4.35 -8.28 4.04
C SER A 61 5.82 -8.21 3.66
N LEU A 62 6.30 -9.16 2.84
CA LEU A 62 7.68 -9.17 2.35
C LEU A 62 7.98 -7.94 1.50
N ALA A 63 7.05 -7.53 0.63
CA ALA A 63 7.15 -6.32 -0.18
C ALA A 63 7.28 -5.06 0.69
N SER A 64 6.48 -4.97 1.76
CA SER A 64 6.52 -3.86 2.72
C SER A 64 7.89 -3.78 3.41
N LEU A 65 8.46 -4.91 3.83
CA LEU A 65 9.80 -4.97 4.44
C LEU A 65 10.91 -4.63 3.42
N ALA A 66 10.83 -5.22 2.22
CA ALA A 66 11.80 -5.00 1.16
C ALA A 66 11.87 -3.53 0.75
N ALA A 67 10.71 -2.87 0.58
CA ALA A 67 10.68 -1.45 0.25
C ALA A 67 11.31 -0.57 1.33
N SER A 68 11.03 -0.84 2.62
CA SER A 68 11.69 -0.16 3.74
C SER A 68 13.22 -0.36 3.71
N TYR A 69 13.70 -1.57 3.47
CA TYR A 69 15.13 -1.86 3.38
C TYR A 69 15.80 -1.16 2.19
N ILE A 70 15.21 -1.24 1.00
CA ILE A 70 15.74 -0.62 -0.23
C ILE A 70 15.86 0.91 -0.07
N VAL A 71 14.88 1.55 0.57
CA VAL A 71 14.93 2.99 0.83
C VAL A 71 15.93 3.33 1.93
N ALA A 72 15.93 2.59 3.04
CA ALA A 72 16.85 2.83 4.16
C ALA A 72 18.32 2.60 3.79
N SER A 73 18.60 1.65 2.90
CA SER A 73 19.95 1.38 2.37
C SER A 73 20.41 2.37 1.31
N GLY A 74 19.55 3.32 0.89
CA GLY A 74 19.89 4.34 -0.10
C GLY A 74 19.95 3.83 -1.54
N MET A 75 19.55 2.59 -1.82
CA MET A 75 19.51 2.03 -3.18
C MET A 75 18.51 2.79 -4.07
N VAL A 76 17.37 3.19 -3.50
CA VAL A 76 16.35 3.99 -4.18
C VAL A 76 15.93 5.15 -3.29
N LYS A 77 15.81 6.34 -3.86
CA LYS A 77 15.25 7.51 -3.14
C LYS A 77 13.79 7.23 -2.77
N TRP A 78 13.40 7.56 -1.55
CA TRP A 78 12.03 7.38 -1.06
C TRP A 78 10.94 7.98 -1.96
N THR A 79 11.23 9.08 -2.65
CA THR A 79 10.31 9.74 -3.59
C THR A 79 10.07 8.95 -4.89
N LYS A 80 10.92 7.98 -5.19
CA LYS A 80 10.85 7.14 -6.40
C LYS A 80 10.30 5.74 -6.11
N MET A 81 10.24 5.34 -4.85
CA MET A 81 9.71 4.04 -4.44
C MET A 81 8.18 4.09 -4.40
N LYS A 82 7.53 3.16 -5.11
CA LYS A 82 6.08 2.94 -5.03
C LYS A 82 5.77 1.53 -4.52
N VAL A 83 4.93 1.45 -3.50
CA VAL A 83 4.49 0.18 -2.91
C VAL A 83 2.97 0.06 -3.02
N VAL A 84 2.50 -1.03 -3.60
CA VAL A 84 1.09 -1.44 -3.59
C VAL A 84 1.06 -2.92 -3.31
N THR A 85 0.35 -3.35 -2.28
CA THR A 85 0.24 -4.78 -1.90
C THR A 85 -1.22 -5.22 -1.92
N PHE A 86 -1.45 -6.53 -2.02
CA PHE A 86 -2.79 -7.12 -2.13
C PHE A 86 -3.00 -8.12 -1.01
N GLY A 87 -4.02 -7.91 -0.18
CA GLY A 87 -4.35 -8.84 0.92
C GLY A 87 -3.22 -8.98 1.93
N GLN A 88 -2.43 -7.91 2.11
CA GLN A 88 -1.27 -7.92 3.00
C GLN A 88 -1.72 -8.13 4.45
N PRO A 89 -1.20 -9.14 5.18
CA PRO A 89 -1.39 -9.27 6.62
C PRO A 89 -0.61 -8.19 7.37
N ARG A 90 -0.92 -7.99 8.65
CA ARG A 90 -0.12 -7.11 9.52
C ARG A 90 1.33 -7.62 9.58
N THR A 91 2.28 -6.73 9.34
CA THR A 91 3.68 -7.13 9.06
C THR A 91 4.62 -6.94 10.25
N GLY A 92 4.38 -5.93 11.07
CA GLY A 92 5.25 -5.62 12.21
C GLY A 92 4.50 -4.94 13.34
N ASP A 93 5.24 -4.58 14.38
CA ASP A 93 4.71 -3.87 15.52
C ASP A 93 4.37 -2.41 15.18
N TYR A 94 3.94 -1.68 16.20
CA TYR A 94 3.63 -0.26 16.08
C TYR A 94 4.83 0.58 15.59
N SER A 95 6.03 0.28 16.10
CA SER A 95 7.28 0.97 15.78
C SER A 95 7.65 0.82 14.30
N TYR A 96 7.49 -0.40 13.77
CA TYR A 96 7.63 -0.69 12.35
C TYR A 96 6.63 0.12 11.53
N ALA A 97 5.35 0.10 11.89
CA ALA A 97 4.30 0.79 11.15
C ALA A 97 4.58 2.30 11.03
N ILE A 98 5.02 2.96 12.11
CA ILE A 98 5.38 4.40 12.05
C ILE A 98 6.59 4.60 11.13
N SER A 99 7.63 3.79 11.31
CA SER A 99 8.88 3.94 10.57
C SER A 99 8.65 3.76 9.08
N HIS A 100 7.86 2.76 8.68
CA HIS A 100 7.48 2.53 7.29
C HIS A 100 6.71 3.73 6.71
N ASN A 101 5.76 4.30 7.47
CA ASN A 101 4.99 5.47 7.06
C ASN A 101 5.86 6.72 6.87
N ALA A 102 6.85 6.92 7.75
CA ALA A 102 7.77 8.06 7.66
C ALA A 102 8.74 7.92 6.48
N GLN A 103 9.12 6.68 6.15
CA GLN A 103 10.05 6.39 5.06
C GLN A 103 9.42 6.47 3.67
N LEU A 104 8.16 6.04 3.50
CA LEU A 104 7.57 5.81 2.18
C LEU A 104 6.36 6.72 1.91
N GLY A 105 6.57 7.67 1.00
CA GLY A 105 5.53 8.58 0.54
C GLY A 105 4.40 7.89 -0.25
N TYR A 106 4.67 6.78 -0.94
CA TYR A 106 3.71 6.00 -1.71
C TYR A 106 3.71 4.52 -1.29
N SER A 107 2.82 4.16 -0.37
CA SER A 107 2.63 2.81 0.14
C SER A 107 1.16 2.60 0.46
N TYR A 108 0.50 1.69 -0.27
CA TYR A 108 -0.92 1.39 -0.19
C TYR A 108 -1.16 -0.10 -0.09
N ARG A 109 -2.11 -0.53 0.73
CA ARG A 109 -2.60 -1.91 0.78
C ARG A 109 -3.98 -1.98 0.16
N VAL A 110 -4.15 -2.83 -0.84
CA VAL A 110 -5.44 -3.12 -1.45
C VAL A 110 -6.05 -4.31 -0.74
N VAL A 111 -7.26 -4.11 -0.19
CA VAL A 111 -8.01 -5.13 0.54
C VAL A 111 -9.34 -5.37 -0.17
N HIS A 112 -9.63 -6.63 -0.48
CA HIS A 112 -10.88 -7.02 -1.12
C HIS A 112 -11.90 -7.43 -0.05
N TRP A 113 -12.95 -6.64 0.10
CA TRP A 113 -14.15 -6.97 0.87
C TRP A 113 -13.89 -7.70 2.20
N ARG A 114 -14.31 -8.95 2.35
CA ARG A 114 -14.22 -9.70 3.62
C ARG A 114 -12.96 -10.56 3.70
N ASP A 115 -11.90 -10.21 2.96
CA ASP A 115 -10.60 -10.88 3.05
C ASP A 115 -10.13 -10.96 4.51
N ILE A 116 -9.91 -12.18 4.99
CA ILE A 116 -9.47 -12.46 6.37
C ILE A 116 -8.00 -12.09 6.61
N VAL A 117 -7.15 -12.15 5.59
CA VAL A 117 -5.69 -12.11 5.76
C VAL A 117 -5.18 -10.75 6.27
N PRO A 118 -5.70 -9.60 5.81
CA PRO A 118 -5.37 -8.30 6.39
C PRO A 118 -5.66 -8.21 7.88
N HIS A 119 -6.57 -9.01 8.42
CA HIS A 119 -6.89 -9.01 9.85
C HIS A 119 -5.99 -9.95 10.66
N LEU A 120 -4.93 -10.50 10.07
CA LEU A 120 -3.99 -11.39 10.76
C LEU A 120 -2.57 -10.83 10.71
N PRO A 121 -1.72 -11.14 11.71
CA PRO A 121 -2.08 -11.57 13.07
C PRO A 121 -2.72 -10.43 13.89
N ASN A 122 -3.44 -10.77 14.97
CA ASN A 122 -4.21 -9.79 15.76
C ASN A 122 -3.46 -9.15 16.95
N VAL A 123 -2.47 -9.82 17.53
CA VAL A 123 -1.85 -9.38 18.79
C VAL A 123 -0.44 -8.88 18.55
N GLY A 124 -0.18 -7.61 18.87
CA GLY A 124 1.15 -7.01 18.79
C GLY A 124 1.59 -6.57 17.39
N TYR A 125 0.72 -6.70 16.39
CA TYR A 125 1.00 -6.28 15.02
C TYR A 125 0.05 -5.16 14.59
N ASN A 126 0.57 -4.27 13.75
CA ASN A 126 -0.14 -3.12 13.23
C ASN A 126 0.09 -3.02 11.72
N HIS A 127 -0.95 -2.58 11.01
CA HIS A 127 -0.79 -2.15 9.64
C HIS A 127 0.01 -0.85 9.52
N HIS A 128 0.65 -0.65 8.37
CA HIS A 128 1.09 0.69 7.96
C HIS A 128 -0.12 1.54 7.53
N ARG A 129 0.06 2.80 7.15
CA ARG A 129 -1.00 3.80 7.19
C ARG A 129 -2.17 3.56 6.23
N ARG A 130 -1.92 3.31 4.94
CA ARG A 130 -2.97 3.49 3.91
C ARG A 130 -3.58 2.18 3.42
N GLU A 131 -4.89 2.08 3.54
CA GLU A 131 -5.71 0.99 3.00
C GLU A 131 -6.61 1.52 1.87
N VAL A 132 -6.71 0.75 0.79
CA VAL A 132 -7.70 0.91 -0.26
C VAL A 132 -8.63 -0.29 -0.21
N HIS A 133 -9.83 -0.06 0.30
CA HIS A 133 -10.82 -1.09 0.54
C HIS A 133 -11.84 -1.15 -0.60
N TYR A 134 -11.88 -2.28 -1.30
CA TYR A 134 -12.84 -2.51 -2.38
C TYR A 134 -14.05 -3.29 -1.91
N THR A 135 -15.20 -2.98 -2.51
CA THR A 135 -16.41 -3.81 -2.38
C THR A 135 -16.24 -5.17 -3.06
N SER A 136 -17.17 -6.10 -2.81
CA SER A 136 -17.14 -7.47 -3.33
C SER A 136 -16.86 -7.60 -4.83
N GLU A 137 -17.32 -6.66 -5.65
CA GLU A 137 -17.15 -6.73 -7.11
C GLU A 137 -15.80 -6.17 -7.61
N MET A 138 -15.07 -5.43 -6.77
CA MET A 138 -13.85 -4.69 -7.15
C MET A 138 -13.97 -3.87 -8.44
N LEU A 139 -15.15 -3.27 -8.67
CA LEU A 139 -15.39 -2.40 -9.82
C LEU A 139 -14.39 -1.23 -9.84
N PRO A 140 -13.98 -0.78 -11.04
CA PRO A 140 -13.18 0.44 -11.18
C PRO A 140 -13.84 1.61 -10.43
N ASP A 141 -13.01 2.41 -9.75
CA ASP A 141 -13.43 3.59 -8.98
C ASP A 141 -14.44 3.33 -7.84
N HIS A 142 -14.73 2.06 -7.51
CA HIS A 142 -15.63 1.69 -6.42
C HIS A 142 -14.85 1.14 -5.21
N PHE A 143 -14.12 2.05 -4.54
CA PHE A 143 -13.32 1.75 -3.36
C PHE A 143 -13.34 2.91 -2.36
N THR A 144 -13.03 2.60 -1.10
CA THR A 144 -12.83 3.57 -0.04
C THR A 144 -11.36 3.63 0.32
N ILE A 145 -10.76 4.82 0.32
CA ILE A 145 -9.41 5.02 0.84
C ILE A 145 -9.46 5.40 2.32
N CYS A 146 -8.78 4.61 3.14
CA CYS A 146 -8.43 4.94 4.51
C CYS A 146 -7.00 5.47 4.52
N GLU A 147 -6.90 6.79 4.51
CA GLU A 147 -5.62 7.49 4.47
C GLU A 147 -4.88 7.46 5.81
N GLY A 148 -5.54 7.13 6.93
CA GLY A 148 -4.98 7.30 8.26
C GLY A 148 -4.58 8.75 8.60
N TYR A 149 -4.26 9.01 9.86
CA TYR A 149 -3.79 10.31 10.33
C TYR A 149 -2.25 10.34 10.38
N ASN A 150 -1.67 11.47 9.98
CA ASN A 150 -0.26 11.74 10.26
C ASN A 150 -0.14 12.26 11.68
N CYS A 151 0.28 11.42 12.62
CA CYS A 151 0.44 11.81 14.02
C CYS A 151 1.54 12.88 14.25
N PHE A 152 2.29 13.27 13.22
CA PHE A 152 3.22 14.40 13.25
C PHE A 152 2.59 15.75 12.86
N ASP A 153 1.33 15.80 12.41
CA ASP A 153 0.63 17.06 12.19
C ASP A 153 0.04 17.57 13.52
N GLN A 154 0.55 18.71 13.99
CA GLN A 154 0.17 19.33 15.27
C GLN A 154 -1.27 19.87 15.31
N ARG A 155 -2.01 19.84 14.18
CA ARG A 155 -3.43 20.24 14.10
C ARG A 155 -4.40 19.07 14.24
N ILE A 156 -3.89 17.86 14.50
CA ILE A 156 -4.67 16.62 14.64
C ILE A 156 -5.28 16.54 16.06
N PRO A 157 -6.48 15.95 16.25
CA PRO A 157 -7.13 15.85 17.55
C PRO A 157 -6.26 15.18 18.61
N SER A 158 -6.59 15.39 19.89
CA SER A 158 -5.99 14.75 21.08
C SER A 158 -5.92 13.21 21.03
N PHE A 159 -6.51 12.58 20.02
CA PHE A 159 -6.43 11.15 19.71
C PHE A 159 -5.02 10.68 19.28
N CYS A 160 -4.17 11.56 18.76
CA CYS A 160 -2.76 11.25 18.46
C CYS A 160 -1.81 11.45 19.65
N ALA A 161 -2.32 11.91 20.81
CA ALA A 161 -1.49 12.19 21.99
C ALA A 161 -0.85 10.95 22.64
N ASN A 162 -1.27 9.74 22.24
CA ASN A 162 -0.82 8.48 22.86
C ASN A 162 0.15 7.66 22.01
N ASN A 163 0.79 8.23 20.97
CA ASN A 163 1.58 7.44 20.01
C ASN A 163 0.78 6.24 19.49
N ILE A 164 -0.44 6.48 19.00
CA ILE A 164 -1.24 5.50 18.29
C ILE A 164 -1.40 6.06 16.89
N ILE A 165 -0.93 5.32 15.88
CA ILE A 165 -1.23 5.58 14.47
C ILE A 165 -2.74 5.50 14.42
N SER A 166 -3.36 6.66 14.36
CA SER A 166 -4.80 6.73 14.26
C SER A 166 -5.08 6.48 12.78
N GLY A 167 -5.68 5.34 12.43
CA GLY A 167 -6.25 5.11 11.10
C GLY A 167 -5.48 4.23 10.10
N ASN A 168 -4.57 3.38 10.58
CA ASN A 168 -4.15 2.17 9.86
C ASN A 168 -5.19 1.02 9.97
N GLU A 169 -6.22 1.21 10.79
CA GLU A 169 -7.19 0.20 11.21
C GLU A 169 -8.63 0.80 11.26
N GLU A 170 -8.99 1.66 10.30
CA GLU A 170 -10.23 2.45 10.35
C GLU A 170 -11.51 1.63 10.13
N LYS A 171 -12.55 1.92 10.93
CA LYS A 171 -13.88 1.29 10.83
C LYS A 171 -14.64 1.61 9.53
N LYS A 172 -14.20 2.56 8.72
CA LYS A 172 -14.82 2.84 7.41
C LYS A 172 -14.30 1.93 6.28
N CYS A 173 -13.22 1.18 6.53
CA CYS A 173 -12.65 0.19 5.60
C CYS A 173 -12.86 -1.25 6.13
N SER A 174 -11.95 -2.19 5.83
CA SER A 174 -12.12 -3.62 6.15
C SER A 174 -12.37 -3.88 7.65
N ASN A 175 -11.78 -3.10 8.54
CA ASN A 175 -12.01 -3.24 9.99
C ASN A 175 -13.41 -2.85 10.47
N GLY A 176 -14.21 -2.21 9.63
CA GLY A 176 -15.62 -1.96 9.89
C GLY A 176 -16.51 -3.18 9.73
N LEU A 177 -16.00 -4.23 9.07
CA LEU A 177 -16.79 -5.40 8.73
C LEU A 177 -17.01 -6.27 9.96
N LEU A 178 -18.27 -6.69 10.15
CA LEU A 178 -18.64 -7.58 11.26
C LEU A 178 -18.02 -8.98 11.14
N PHE A 179 -17.77 -9.45 9.92
CA PHE A 179 -17.27 -10.81 9.65
C PHE A 179 -16.31 -10.87 8.44
N PRO A 180 -15.06 -10.40 8.55
CA PRO A 180 -14.06 -10.51 7.50
C PRO A 180 -13.39 -11.90 7.53
N THR A 181 -14.08 -12.90 7.00
CA THR A 181 -13.70 -14.32 7.12
C THR A 181 -13.56 -15.03 5.77
N SER A 182 -13.58 -14.28 4.67
CA SER A 182 -13.59 -14.82 3.32
C SER A 182 -12.18 -15.10 2.83
N TYR A 183 -11.88 -16.37 2.61
CA TYR A 183 -10.69 -16.78 1.86
C TYR A 183 -10.87 -16.55 0.35
N ASP A 184 -12.11 -16.59 -0.14
CA ASP A 184 -12.39 -16.38 -1.56
C ASP A 184 -12.03 -14.95 -1.98
N ASP A 185 -12.42 -13.96 -1.16
CA ASP A 185 -12.05 -12.55 -1.34
C ASP A 185 -10.53 -12.34 -1.20
N HIS A 186 -9.82 -13.24 -0.50
CA HIS A 186 -8.36 -13.19 -0.46
C HIS A 186 -7.71 -13.63 -1.77
N THR A 187 -8.36 -14.47 -2.57
CA THR A 187 -7.75 -15.07 -3.77
C THR A 187 -8.22 -14.45 -5.08
N HIS A 188 -9.07 -13.44 -5.00
CA HIS A 188 -9.68 -12.76 -6.14
C HIS A 188 -9.43 -11.26 -6.10
N TYR A 189 -8.84 -10.76 -7.18
CA TYR A 189 -8.62 -9.33 -7.32
C TYR A 189 -9.03 -8.90 -8.72
N PHE A 190 -9.79 -7.80 -8.79
CA PHE A 190 -10.16 -7.17 -10.07
C PHE A 190 -10.84 -8.12 -11.08
N GLY A 191 -11.67 -9.04 -10.57
CA GLY A 191 -12.35 -10.05 -11.39
C GLY A 191 -11.48 -11.22 -11.82
N LYS A 192 -10.26 -11.36 -11.26
CA LYS A 192 -9.30 -12.42 -11.62
C LYS A 192 -8.87 -13.21 -10.38
N TYR A 193 -8.85 -14.54 -10.50
CA TYR A 193 -8.14 -15.39 -9.54
C TYR A 193 -6.64 -15.12 -9.65
N VAL A 194 -5.99 -14.69 -8.56
CA VAL A 194 -4.58 -14.25 -8.60
C VAL A 194 -3.66 -15.32 -9.19
N SER A 195 -3.81 -16.57 -8.75
CA SER A 195 -2.99 -17.70 -9.21
C SER A 195 -3.20 -18.02 -10.68
N LYS A 196 -4.46 -18.16 -11.12
CA LYS A 196 -4.79 -18.46 -12.52
C LYS A 196 -4.32 -17.37 -13.46
N PHE A 197 -4.46 -16.11 -13.05
CA PHE A 197 -3.99 -14.97 -13.83
C PHE A 197 -2.47 -14.91 -13.93
N GLY A 198 -1.75 -15.26 -12.87
CA GLY A 198 -0.31 -15.44 -12.93
C GLY A 198 0.09 -16.56 -13.89
N GLN A 199 -0.53 -17.73 -13.75
CA GLN A 199 -0.28 -18.92 -14.58
C GLN A 199 -0.63 -18.71 -16.06
N SER A 200 -1.55 -17.80 -16.39
CA SER A 200 -1.84 -17.44 -17.78
C SER A 200 -0.80 -16.48 -18.38
N GLY A 201 0.25 -16.11 -17.65
CA GLY A 201 1.24 -15.14 -18.12
C GLY A 201 0.77 -13.69 -17.98
N CYS A 202 -0.16 -13.43 -17.05
CA CYS A 202 -0.68 -12.10 -16.75
C CYS A 202 -1.41 -11.41 -17.93
N VAL A 203 -1.97 -12.19 -18.87
CA VAL A 203 -2.88 -11.74 -19.95
C VAL A 203 -4.35 -11.95 -19.58
#